data_AF-F9ELJ4-F1
#
_entry.id   AF-F9ELJ4-F1
#
_cell.length_a   1.000
_cell.length_b   1.000
_cell.length_c   1.000
_cell.angle_alpha   90.00
_cell.angle_beta   90.00
_cell.angle_gamma   90.00
#
_symmetry.space_group_name_H-M   'P 1'
#
loop_
_entity.id
_entity.type
_entity.pdbx_description
1 polymer ?
#
loop_
_entity_poly.entity_id
_entity_poly.type
_entity_poly.pdbx_seq_one_letter_code
_entity_poly.pdbx_strand_id
1 'polypeptide(L)'
;MKIGFDHEKYLEEQSKYILERVNNHDKLYIEFGGKLLGDLHAKRVLPGFDENAKIKVLNKLKDKIEVIICVYAGDIERNKIRGDFGITYDMDVFRLIDDLRENDLKVNSVVITRYEDRPSTDLFITRLERRGIKVYKHYATKGYPSDVDTIVSDEGYGKNAYIETTKPIVVVTAPGPGSGKLATCLSQLYHEYKMGKDVGYSKFETFPVWNVPLKHPLNIAYEAATVDLNDVNMIDPFHLEAYGEIAVNYNRDIEAFPLLKRIIEKITGKKSIYQSPTDMGVNRVGFGITDDEVVKKASEQEIIRRYFKTGCDYKKGNTDLETFKRAEFIMHSLGLKEEDRKVVTFARKRLELLNEEKNDKNDKQKTLSAIAFEMPDGKIITGKKSSLMDAPSAAILNSLKYLSNFDDELLLISPTI
;
A
#
# COMPACT_ATOMS: atom_id res chain seq x y z
N MET A 1 -21.73 2.65 9.00
CA MET A 1 -20.46 3.13 9.58
C MET A 1 -20.44 4.65 9.45
N LYS A 2 -20.00 5.38 10.49
CA LYS A 2 -19.86 6.84 10.37
C LYS A 2 -18.71 7.17 9.40
N ILE A 3 -18.89 8.22 8.59
CA ILE A 3 -17.89 8.74 7.66
C ILE A 3 -17.05 9.77 8.42
N GLY A 4 -15.73 9.71 8.27
CA GLY A 4 -14.78 10.70 8.82
C GLY A 4 -13.80 11.25 7.79
N PHE A 5 -14.01 10.91 6.52
CA PHE A 5 -13.18 11.32 5.40
C PHE A 5 -14.04 11.79 4.22
N ASP A 6 -13.72 12.97 3.68
CA ASP A 6 -14.32 13.51 2.47
C ASP A 6 -13.45 13.16 1.25
N HIS A 7 -13.94 12.21 0.46
CA HIS A 7 -13.26 11.73 -0.73
C HIS A 7 -13.19 12.76 -1.85
N GLU A 8 -14.25 13.53 -2.08
CA GLU A 8 -14.30 14.49 -3.18
C GLU A 8 -13.36 15.66 -2.90
N LYS A 9 -13.38 16.18 -1.66
CA LYS A 9 -12.41 17.19 -1.21
C LYS A 9 -10.97 16.71 -1.38
N TYR A 10 -10.68 15.47 -1.00
CA TYR A 10 -9.35 14.88 -1.22
C TYR A 10 -8.99 14.82 -2.71
N LEU A 11 -9.89 14.35 -3.57
CA LEU A 11 -9.62 14.26 -5.00
C LEU A 11 -9.31 15.62 -5.62
N GLU A 12 -10.04 16.66 -5.25
CA GLU A 12 -9.80 18.04 -5.70
C GLU A 12 -8.45 18.57 -5.22
N GLU A 13 -8.20 18.52 -3.91
CA GLU A 13 -6.95 18.98 -3.29
C GLU A 13 -5.72 18.24 -3.85
N GLN A 14 -5.80 16.92 -3.99
CA GLN A 14 -4.70 16.09 -4.47
C GLN A 14 -4.37 16.35 -5.94
N SER A 15 -5.41 16.46 -6.79
CA SER A 15 -5.22 16.72 -8.22
C SER A 15 -4.69 18.14 -8.45
N LYS A 16 -5.20 19.11 -7.70
CA LYS A 16 -4.75 20.50 -7.72
C LYS A 16 -3.28 20.61 -7.32
N TYR A 17 -2.87 19.98 -6.23
CA TYR A 17 -1.49 20.05 -5.74
C TYR A 17 -0.49 19.40 -6.71
N ILE A 18 -0.87 18.30 -7.37
CA ILE A 18 -0.04 17.70 -8.44
C ILE A 18 0.11 18.69 -9.60
N LEU A 19 -0.98 19.33 -10.05
CA LEU A 19 -0.92 20.32 -11.13
C LEU A 19 -0.03 21.53 -10.77
N GLU A 20 -0.15 22.04 -9.54
CA GLU A 20 0.71 23.12 -9.04
C GLU A 20 2.19 22.71 -9.06
N ARG A 21 2.50 21.48 -8.65
CA ARG A 21 3.88 20.94 -8.68
C ARG A 21 4.43 20.86 -10.10
N VAL A 22 3.60 20.42 -11.06
CA VAL A 22 3.99 20.28 -12.47
C VAL A 22 4.23 21.64 -13.11
N ASN A 23 3.41 22.65 -12.80
CA ASN A 23 3.52 23.99 -13.40
C ASN A 23 4.84 24.72 -13.08
N ASN A 24 5.64 24.21 -12.14
CA ASN A 24 6.97 24.73 -11.83
C ASN A 24 8.09 24.16 -12.73
N HIS A 25 7.77 23.20 -13.60
CA HIS A 25 8.72 22.49 -14.46
C HIS A 25 8.12 22.26 -15.87
N ASP A 26 8.95 21.92 -16.85
CA ASP A 26 8.47 21.47 -18.17
C ASP A 26 7.80 20.08 -18.08
N LYS A 27 8.29 19.25 -17.15
CA LYS A 27 7.80 17.89 -16.90
C LYS A 27 8.02 17.47 -15.45
N LEU A 28 7.15 16.61 -14.92
CA LEU A 28 7.27 16.02 -13.59
C LEU A 28 7.23 14.48 -13.66
N TYR A 29 8.27 13.83 -13.15
CA TYR A 29 8.27 12.38 -12.89
C TYR A 29 7.79 12.12 -11.47
N ILE A 30 6.68 11.40 -11.32
CA ILE A 30 6.10 11.08 -10.02
C ILE A 30 6.26 9.59 -9.74
N GLU A 31 7.04 9.25 -8.72
CA GLU A 31 7.08 7.88 -8.19
C GLU A 31 5.78 7.60 -7.43
N PHE A 32 4.99 6.64 -7.89
CA PHE A 32 3.81 6.16 -7.16
C PHE A 32 4.19 4.96 -6.26
N GLY A 33 4.15 5.21 -4.95
CA GLY A 33 4.30 4.18 -3.92
C GLY A 33 2.97 3.50 -3.59
N GLY A 34 3.06 2.25 -3.13
CA GLY A 34 1.90 1.42 -2.78
C GLY A 34 1.02 1.04 -3.97
N LYS A 35 -0.23 0.64 -3.68
CA LYS A 35 -1.20 0.18 -4.68
C LYS A 35 -1.84 1.35 -5.40
N LEU A 36 -2.05 1.23 -6.72
CA LEU A 36 -2.83 2.20 -7.53
C LEU A 36 -4.34 1.99 -7.40
N LEU A 37 -4.75 0.73 -7.24
CA LEU A 37 -6.13 0.26 -7.16
C LEU A 37 -6.28 -0.66 -5.95
N GLY A 38 -7.47 -0.69 -5.36
CA GLY A 38 -7.78 -1.60 -4.26
C GLY A 38 -6.98 -1.34 -2.98
N ASP A 39 -6.78 -0.08 -2.60
CA ASP A 39 -6.20 0.29 -1.30
C ASP A 39 -7.22 0.08 -0.16
N LEU A 40 -7.49 -1.19 0.13
CA LEU A 40 -8.43 -1.60 1.17
C LEU A 40 -7.95 -1.24 2.58
N HIS A 41 -6.65 -0.99 2.77
CA HIS A 41 -6.15 -0.49 4.06
C HIS A 41 -6.64 0.95 4.25
N ALA A 42 -6.37 1.84 3.29
CA ALA A 42 -6.83 3.23 3.32
C ALA A 42 -8.35 3.33 3.56
N LYS A 43 -9.15 2.54 2.82
CA LYS A 43 -10.61 2.49 2.98
C LYS A 43 -11.07 2.12 4.39
N ARG A 44 -10.34 1.25 5.09
CA ARG A 44 -10.69 0.84 6.47
C ARG A 44 -10.24 1.85 7.52
N VAL A 45 -9.11 2.52 7.32
CA VAL A 45 -8.57 3.48 8.29
C VAL A 45 -9.09 4.91 8.10
N LEU A 46 -9.56 5.25 6.90
CA LEU A 46 -10.19 6.53 6.55
C LEU A 46 -11.64 6.28 6.09
N PRO A 47 -12.63 6.17 7.00
CA PRO A 47 -14.01 5.87 6.62
C PRO A 47 -14.60 6.94 5.72
N GLY A 48 -14.82 6.60 4.45
CA GLY A 48 -15.19 7.54 3.38
C GLY A 48 -14.20 7.57 2.22
N PHE A 49 -12.97 7.06 2.40
CA PHE A 49 -11.98 6.93 1.35
C PHE A 49 -12.34 5.83 0.35
N ASP A 50 -12.34 6.14 -0.94
CA ASP A 50 -12.47 5.16 -2.01
C ASP A 50 -11.15 4.40 -2.20
N GLU A 51 -11.18 3.07 -2.17
CA GLU A 51 -10.01 2.22 -2.39
C GLU A 51 -9.29 2.45 -3.73
N ASN A 52 -9.97 3.06 -4.70
CA ASN A 52 -9.46 3.41 -6.02
C ASN A 52 -9.12 4.90 -6.13
N ALA A 53 -8.88 5.61 -5.02
CA ALA A 53 -8.65 7.06 -5.06
C ALA A 53 -7.47 7.48 -5.95
N LYS A 54 -6.36 6.73 -5.95
CA LYS A 54 -5.18 7.09 -6.78
C LYS A 54 -5.49 7.04 -8.26
N ILE A 55 -6.18 5.99 -8.75
CA ILE A 55 -6.58 5.93 -10.17
C ILE A 55 -7.53 7.08 -10.52
N LYS A 56 -8.44 7.48 -9.61
CA LYS A 56 -9.35 8.60 -9.84
C LYS A 56 -8.62 9.95 -9.92
N VAL A 57 -7.59 10.16 -9.08
CA VAL A 57 -6.68 11.31 -9.20
C VAL A 57 -6.01 11.33 -10.57
N LEU A 58 -5.49 10.19 -11.01
CA LEU A 58 -4.86 10.06 -12.34
C LEU A 58 -5.85 10.34 -13.47
N ASN A 59 -7.10 9.84 -13.36
CA ASN A 59 -8.14 10.04 -14.35
C ASN A 59 -8.52 11.52 -14.51
N LYS A 60 -8.61 12.30 -13.41
CA LYS A 60 -8.81 13.76 -13.47
C LYS A 60 -7.71 14.49 -14.26
N LEU A 61 -6.55 13.86 -14.45
CA LEU A 61 -5.38 14.41 -15.12
C LEU A 61 -5.00 13.64 -16.40
N LYS A 62 -5.88 12.77 -16.92
CA LYS A 62 -5.56 11.78 -17.96
C LYS A 62 -4.95 12.37 -19.24
N ASP A 63 -5.40 13.55 -19.65
CA ASP A 63 -4.89 14.21 -20.86
C ASP A 63 -3.43 14.70 -20.72
N LYS A 64 -2.95 14.84 -19.49
CA LYS A 64 -1.61 15.33 -19.13
C LYS A 64 -0.67 14.23 -18.63
N ILE A 65 -1.15 12.99 -18.53
CA ILE A 65 -0.41 11.88 -17.93
C ILE A 65 -0.07 10.81 -18.96
N GLU A 66 1.12 10.24 -18.82
CA GLU A 66 1.42 8.90 -19.30
C GLU A 66 2.14 8.08 -18.21
N VAL A 67 2.07 6.76 -18.32
CA VAL A 67 2.50 5.84 -17.26
C VAL A 67 3.65 4.96 -17.71
N ILE A 68 4.71 4.92 -16.91
CA ILE A 68 5.82 3.97 -17.01
C ILE A 68 5.63 2.90 -15.92
N ILE A 69 5.72 1.63 -16.31
CA ILE A 69 5.64 0.50 -15.38
C ILE A 69 7.03 -0.12 -15.24
N CYS A 70 7.61 -0.06 -14.05
CA CYS A 70 8.90 -0.69 -13.76
C CYS A 70 8.69 -2.10 -13.20
N VAL A 71 9.51 -3.05 -13.65
CA VAL A 71 9.58 -4.40 -13.10
C VAL A 71 11.03 -4.86 -13.05
N TYR A 72 11.45 -5.43 -11.91
CA TYR A 72 12.80 -5.92 -11.73
C TYR A 72 12.98 -7.28 -12.43
N ALA A 73 13.98 -7.40 -13.30
CA ALA A 73 14.29 -8.66 -13.99
C ALA A 73 14.41 -9.84 -13.00
N GLY A 74 15.14 -9.67 -11.89
CA GLY A 74 15.33 -10.73 -10.90
C GLY A 74 14.04 -11.18 -10.19
N ASP A 75 12.99 -10.35 -10.15
CA ASP A 75 11.68 -10.74 -9.59
C ASP A 75 10.89 -11.59 -10.60
N ILE A 76 11.08 -11.39 -11.91
CA ILE A 76 10.51 -12.24 -12.97
C ILE A 76 11.17 -13.62 -12.92
N GLU A 77 12.51 -13.66 -12.86
CA GLU A 77 13.28 -14.91 -12.82
C GLU A 77 12.92 -15.82 -11.64
N ARG A 78 12.60 -15.22 -10.48
CA ARG A 78 12.22 -15.96 -9.26
C ARG A 78 10.74 -16.25 -9.19
N ASN A 79 9.94 -15.90 -10.21
CA ASN A 79 8.48 -15.98 -10.20
C ASN A 79 7.88 -15.35 -8.94
N LYS A 80 8.37 -14.16 -8.56
CA LYS A 80 7.94 -13.52 -7.33
C LYS A 80 6.44 -13.31 -7.34
N ILE A 81 5.78 -13.79 -6.28
CA ILE A 81 4.32 -13.72 -6.14
C ILE A 81 3.94 -12.43 -5.42
N ARG A 82 2.97 -11.71 -5.98
CA ARG A 82 2.31 -10.59 -5.31
C ARG A 82 1.28 -11.14 -4.31
N GLY A 83 1.55 -10.98 -3.02
CA GLY A 83 0.75 -11.59 -1.94
C GLY A 83 -0.73 -11.22 -1.93
N ASP A 84 -1.11 -10.06 -2.47
CA ASP A 84 -2.51 -9.62 -2.52
C ASP A 84 -3.39 -10.44 -3.47
N PHE A 85 -2.83 -10.82 -4.62
CA PHE A 85 -3.57 -11.43 -5.72
C PHE A 85 -3.16 -12.88 -5.97
N GLY A 86 -2.05 -13.33 -5.39
CA GLY A 86 -1.51 -14.67 -5.61
C GLY A 86 -0.98 -14.91 -7.03
N ILE A 87 -0.73 -13.84 -7.81
CA ILE A 87 -0.17 -13.90 -9.16
C ILE A 87 1.29 -13.46 -9.17
N THR A 88 2.05 -13.88 -10.18
CA THR A 88 3.45 -13.49 -10.37
C THR A 88 3.58 -12.04 -10.84
N TYR A 89 4.74 -11.41 -10.59
CA TYR A 89 4.97 -10.00 -10.94
C TYR A 89 4.83 -9.71 -12.44
N ASP A 90 5.23 -10.64 -13.31
CA ASP A 90 5.05 -10.53 -14.77
C ASP A 90 3.57 -10.53 -15.17
N MET A 91 2.74 -11.39 -14.55
CA MET A 91 1.28 -11.37 -14.72
C MET A 91 0.67 -10.08 -14.19
N ASP A 92 1.16 -9.58 -13.07
CA ASP A 92 0.67 -8.32 -12.48
C ASP A 92 1.03 -7.10 -13.33
N VAL A 93 2.13 -7.11 -14.09
CA VAL A 93 2.39 -6.07 -15.11
C VAL A 93 1.29 -6.05 -16.17
N PHE A 94 0.88 -7.21 -16.71
CA PHE A 94 -0.23 -7.26 -17.67
C PHE A 94 -1.54 -6.77 -17.04
N ARG A 95 -1.85 -7.21 -15.82
CA ARG A 95 -3.02 -6.74 -15.07
C ARG A 95 -3.01 -5.21 -14.89
N LEU A 96 -1.87 -4.64 -14.49
CA LEU A 96 -1.71 -3.19 -14.36
C LEU A 96 -1.89 -2.44 -15.69
N ILE A 97 -1.42 -3.01 -16.81
CA ILE A 97 -1.62 -2.42 -18.13
C ILE A 97 -3.11 -2.38 -18.49
N ASP A 98 -3.81 -3.48 -18.26
CA ASP A 98 -5.25 -3.59 -18.55
C ASP A 98 -6.05 -2.64 -17.63
N ASP A 99 -5.77 -2.65 -16.32
CA ASP A 99 -6.34 -1.72 -15.33
C ASP A 99 -6.17 -0.24 -15.76
N LEU A 100 -4.98 0.14 -16.22
CA LEU A 100 -4.70 1.51 -16.66
C LEU A 100 -5.47 1.87 -17.94
N ARG A 101 -5.54 0.94 -18.92
CA ARG A 101 -6.27 1.14 -20.17
C ARG A 101 -7.78 1.26 -19.96
N GLU A 102 -8.35 0.45 -19.06
CA GLU A 102 -9.76 0.53 -18.66
C GLU A 102 -10.12 1.89 -18.03
N ASN A 103 -9.13 2.59 -17.48
CA ASN A 103 -9.27 3.92 -16.90
C ASN A 103 -8.81 5.06 -17.85
N ASP A 104 -8.71 4.81 -19.16
CA ASP A 104 -8.24 5.77 -20.19
C ASP A 104 -6.83 6.34 -19.93
N LEU A 105 -5.98 5.63 -19.20
CA LEU A 105 -4.61 6.08 -18.91
C LEU A 105 -3.63 5.48 -19.92
N LYS A 106 -2.86 6.36 -20.56
CA LYS A 106 -1.86 5.97 -21.56
C LYS A 106 -0.68 5.28 -20.88
N VAL A 107 -0.52 3.97 -21.09
CA VAL A 107 0.72 3.26 -20.80
C VAL A 107 1.76 3.65 -21.86
N ASN A 108 2.85 4.30 -21.42
CA ASN A 108 3.96 4.69 -22.28
C ASN A 108 4.87 3.48 -22.58
N SER A 109 5.39 2.84 -21.54
CA SER A 109 6.32 1.72 -21.67
C SER A 109 6.42 0.88 -20.41
N VAL A 110 6.93 -0.35 -20.57
CA VAL A 110 7.43 -1.17 -19.47
C VAL A 110 8.95 -1.07 -19.40
N VAL A 111 9.51 -0.85 -18.21
CA VAL A 111 10.95 -0.79 -17.98
C VAL A 111 11.37 -2.02 -17.20
N ILE A 112 12.20 -2.85 -17.83
CA ILE A 112 12.86 -3.98 -17.17
C ILE A 112 14.09 -3.44 -16.47
N THR A 113 14.03 -3.28 -15.15
CA THR A 113 15.11 -2.72 -14.34
C THR A 113 16.11 -3.80 -13.93
N ARG A 114 17.37 -3.39 -13.79
CA ARG A 114 18.52 -4.28 -13.52
C ARG A 114 18.51 -5.50 -14.45
N TYR A 115 18.27 -5.23 -15.73
CA TYR A 115 18.22 -6.26 -16.76
C TYR A 115 19.54 -7.03 -16.84
N GLU A 116 19.41 -8.35 -16.85
CA GLU A 116 20.45 -9.31 -17.15
C GLU A 116 19.91 -10.19 -18.28
N ASP A 117 20.80 -10.61 -19.18
CA ASP A 117 20.46 -11.49 -20.31
C ASP A 117 20.08 -12.88 -19.76
N ARG A 118 18.77 -13.12 -19.63
CA ARG A 118 18.20 -14.32 -19.03
C ARG A 118 16.95 -14.77 -19.78
N PRO A 119 16.77 -16.09 -20.01
CA PRO A 119 15.69 -16.60 -20.88
C PRO A 119 14.26 -16.22 -20.46
N SER A 120 13.91 -16.26 -19.17
CA SER A 120 12.54 -15.94 -18.72
C SER A 120 12.21 -14.46 -18.87
N THR A 121 13.17 -13.59 -18.56
CA THR A 121 13.03 -12.15 -18.77
C THR A 121 12.88 -11.83 -20.26
N ASP A 122 13.66 -12.43 -21.14
CA ASP A 122 13.53 -12.20 -22.60
C ASP A 122 12.21 -12.73 -23.18
N LEU A 123 11.74 -13.87 -22.68
CA LEU A 123 10.43 -14.39 -23.04
C LEU A 123 9.32 -13.42 -22.63
N PHE A 124 9.42 -12.83 -21.44
CA PHE A 124 8.48 -11.82 -20.97
C PHE A 124 8.52 -10.54 -21.83
N ILE A 125 9.72 -10.05 -22.17
CA ILE A 125 9.89 -8.91 -23.09
C ILE A 125 9.23 -9.21 -24.45
N THR A 126 9.50 -10.38 -25.02
CA THR A 126 8.90 -10.81 -26.29
C THR A 126 7.36 -10.82 -26.22
N ARG A 127 6.77 -11.25 -25.09
CA ARG A 127 5.32 -11.23 -24.88
C ARG A 127 4.75 -9.81 -24.83
N LEU A 128 5.45 -8.87 -24.20
CA LEU A 128 5.06 -7.46 -24.15
C LEU A 128 5.10 -6.83 -25.55
N GLU A 129 6.20 -7.01 -26.27
CA GLU A 129 6.41 -6.43 -27.60
C GLU A 129 5.39 -6.97 -28.62
N ARG A 130 5.06 -8.26 -28.58
CA ARG A 130 4.00 -8.87 -29.41
C ARG A 130 2.61 -8.29 -29.17
N ARG A 131 2.38 -7.64 -28.02
CA ARG A 131 1.14 -6.92 -27.69
C ARG A 131 1.25 -5.41 -27.94
N GLY A 132 2.28 -4.97 -28.66
CA GLY A 132 2.51 -3.57 -29.00
C GLY A 132 2.95 -2.70 -27.83
N ILE A 133 3.46 -3.30 -26.74
CA ILE A 133 3.93 -2.57 -25.57
C ILE A 133 5.42 -2.27 -25.77
N LYS A 134 5.79 -0.97 -25.71
CA LYS A 134 7.19 -0.55 -25.79
C LYS A 134 7.93 -0.99 -24.52
N VAL A 135 9.11 -1.58 -24.69
CA VAL A 135 9.93 -2.06 -23.57
C VAL A 135 11.29 -1.37 -23.58
N TYR A 136 11.74 -0.93 -22.40
CA TYR A 136 13.09 -0.42 -22.18
C TYR A 136 13.85 -1.34 -21.23
N LYS A 137 15.14 -1.56 -21.52
CA LYS A 137 16.05 -2.31 -20.65
C LYS A 137 16.91 -1.31 -19.89
N HIS A 138 16.81 -1.31 -18.56
CA HIS A 138 17.68 -0.53 -17.68
C HIS A 138 18.59 -1.49 -16.93
N TYR A 139 19.89 -1.25 -16.94
CA TYR A 139 20.90 -2.06 -16.26
C TYR A 139 21.11 -1.57 -14.82
N ALA A 140 21.86 -2.36 -14.03
CA ALA A 140 22.31 -1.91 -12.72
C ALA A 140 23.20 -0.66 -12.87
N THR A 141 22.84 0.42 -12.17
CA THR A 141 23.58 1.69 -12.20
C THR A 141 24.90 1.54 -11.43
N LYS A 142 26.02 1.76 -12.12
CA LYS A 142 27.36 1.69 -11.52
C LYS A 142 27.50 2.73 -10.40
N GLY A 143 28.13 2.34 -9.29
CA GLY A 143 28.36 3.21 -8.13
C GLY A 143 27.16 3.40 -7.20
N TYR A 144 25.97 2.92 -7.57
CA TYR A 144 24.76 3.08 -6.75
C TYR A 144 24.85 2.25 -5.44
N PRO A 145 24.48 2.80 -4.27
CA PRO A 145 23.98 4.17 -4.04
C PRO A 145 25.06 5.21 -3.66
N SER A 146 26.30 4.81 -3.37
CA SER A 146 27.25 5.66 -2.63
C SER A 146 28.09 6.63 -3.48
N ASP A 147 28.38 6.29 -4.74
CA ASP A 147 29.27 7.05 -5.61
C ASP A 147 28.49 7.96 -6.57
N VAL A 148 28.09 9.13 -6.07
CA VAL A 148 27.27 10.11 -6.80
C VAL A 148 27.91 10.56 -8.11
N ASP A 149 29.23 10.69 -8.17
CA ASP A 149 29.92 11.14 -9.38
C ASP A 149 29.85 10.09 -10.49
N THR A 150 30.02 8.80 -10.16
CA THR A 150 29.80 7.72 -11.12
C THR A 150 28.33 7.56 -11.48
N ILE A 151 27.41 7.67 -10.50
CA ILE A 151 25.96 7.54 -10.74
C ILE A 151 25.48 8.59 -11.74
N VAL A 152 25.86 9.86 -11.53
CA VAL A 152 25.44 11.00 -12.37
C VAL A 152 26.45 11.22 -13.50
N SER A 153 26.69 10.18 -14.30
CA SER A 153 27.61 10.21 -15.43
C SER A 153 27.10 9.37 -16.61
N ASP A 154 27.83 9.40 -17.72
CA ASP A 154 27.58 8.55 -18.88
C ASP A 154 27.76 7.05 -18.57
N GLU A 155 28.59 6.69 -17.59
CA GLU A 155 28.77 5.30 -17.14
C GLU A 155 27.69 4.84 -16.15
N GLY A 156 27.05 5.79 -15.46
CA GLY A 156 25.98 5.56 -14.50
C GLY A 156 24.61 5.62 -15.18
N TYR A 157 23.86 6.71 -14.95
CA TYR A 157 22.54 6.90 -15.58
C TYR A 157 22.59 6.95 -17.10
N GLY A 158 23.66 7.49 -17.70
CA GLY A 158 23.76 7.59 -19.17
C GLY A 158 23.90 6.25 -19.89
N LYS A 159 24.22 5.16 -19.17
CA LYS A 159 24.24 3.80 -19.72
C LYS A 159 22.84 3.27 -20.00
N ASN A 160 21.84 3.76 -19.26
CA ASN A 160 20.46 3.36 -19.45
C ASN A 160 19.86 4.12 -20.63
N ALA A 161 18.96 3.47 -21.37
CA ALA A 161 18.27 4.13 -22.47
C ALA A 161 17.29 5.19 -21.94
N TYR A 162 17.31 6.37 -22.55
CA TYR A 162 16.30 7.41 -22.32
C TYR A 162 14.91 6.90 -22.77
N ILE A 163 13.94 7.00 -21.87
CA ILE A 163 12.54 6.65 -22.12
C ILE A 163 11.85 7.87 -22.73
N GLU A 164 11.39 7.72 -23.96
CA GLU A 164 10.75 8.80 -24.70
C GLU A 164 9.36 9.08 -24.14
N THR A 165 9.18 10.27 -23.57
CA THR A 165 7.95 10.71 -22.93
C THR A 165 7.45 12.01 -23.58
N THR A 166 6.15 12.07 -23.81
CA THR A 166 5.42 13.13 -24.53
C THR A 166 4.54 13.98 -23.62
N LYS A 167 4.18 13.49 -22.43
CA LYS A 167 3.26 14.16 -21.52
C LYS A 167 4.02 14.94 -20.44
N PRO A 168 3.46 16.04 -19.90
CA PRO A 168 4.10 16.84 -18.86
C PRO A 168 4.11 16.13 -17.49
N ILE A 169 3.29 15.10 -17.29
CA ILE A 169 3.30 14.29 -16.07
C ILE A 169 3.58 12.84 -16.44
N VAL A 170 4.65 12.29 -15.87
CA VAL A 170 5.03 10.90 -16.06
C VAL A 170 4.89 10.16 -14.75
N VAL A 171 3.91 9.28 -14.68
CA VAL A 171 3.67 8.45 -13.50
C VAL A 171 4.52 7.20 -13.60
N VAL A 172 5.34 6.94 -12.59
CA VAL A 172 6.18 5.74 -12.53
C VAL A 172 5.64 4.80 -11.46
N THR A 173 5.16 3.64 -11.87
CA THR A 173 4.54 2.63 -11.00
C THR A 173 5.20 1.26 -11.16
N ALA A 174 4.81 0.28 -10.33
CA ALA A 174 5.35 -1.07 -10.37
C ALA A 174 4.40 -2.08 -9.68
N PRO A 175 4.55 -3.38 -9.93
CA PRO A 175 3.87 -4.45 -9.19
C PRO A 175 4.09 -4.40 -7.67
N GLY A 176 5.25 -3.92 -7.23
CA GLY A 176 5.58 -3.86 -5.81
C GLY A 176 6.83 -3.02 -5.47
N PRO A 177 7.31 -3.10 -4.22
CA PRO A 177 8.54 -2.43 -3.79
C PRO A 177 9.77 -3.06 -4.44
N GLY A 178 10.84 -2.27 -4.55
CA GLY A 178 12.14 -2.74 -5.06
C GLY A 178 12.25 -2.88 -6.58
N SER A 179 11.19 -2.56 -7.35
CA SER A 179 11.18 -2.68 -8.81
C SER A 179 11.94 -1.58 -9.57
N GLY A 180 12.58 -0.64 -8.86
CA GLY A 180 13.45 0.39 -9.45
C GLY A 180 12.77 1.69 -9.88
N LYS A 181 11.56 2.00 -9.39
CA LYS A 181 10.81 3.23 -9.74
C LYS A 181 11.63 4.52 -9.56
N LEU A 182 12.16 4.74 -8.36
CA LEU A 182 13.02 5.89 -8.04
C LEU A 182 14.22 6.00 -8.99
N ALA A 183 14.96 4.90 -9.22
CA ALA A 183 16.13 4.89 -10.10
C ALA A 183 15.74 5.24 -11.55
N THR A 184 14.59 4.75 -12.02
CA THR A 184 14.05 5.12 -13.34
C THR A 184 13.70 6.62 -13.40
N CYS A 185 13.05 7.18 -12.37
CA CYS A 185 12.77 8.61 -12.30
C CYS A 185 14.05 9.46 -12.37
N LEU A 186 15.07 9.11 -11.58
CA LEU A 186 16.33 9.85 -11.54
C LEU A 186 17.15 9.70 -12.83
N SER A 187 17.13 8.53 -13.46
CA SER A 187 17.71 8.30 -14.78
C SER A 187 17.05 9.18 -15.85
N GLN A 188 15.72 9.31 -15.82
CA GLN A 188 14.99 10.21 -16.71
C GLN A 188 15.34 11.68 -16.45
N LEU A 189 15.43 12.08 -15.18
CA LEU A 189 15.87 13.41 -14.78
C LEU A 189 17.25 13.73 -15.39
N TYR A 190 18.21 12.82 -15.24
CA TYR A 190 19.55 12.95 -15.82
C TYR A 190 19.51 13.18 -17.34
N HIS A 191 18.78 12.34 -18.09
CA HIS A 191 18.70 12.48 -19.54
C HIS A 191 18.04 13.79 -19.98
N GLU A 192 16.95 14.21 -19.32
CA GLU A 192 16.24 15.42 -19.74
C GLU A 192 16.99 16.70 -19.39
N TYR A 193 17.71 16.75 -18.25
CA TYR A 193 18.63 17.86 -17.97
C TYR A 193 19.80 17.91 -18.94
N LYS A 194 20.35 16.75 -19.37
CA LYS A 194 21.38 16.70 -20.43
C LYS A 194 20.85 17.24 -21.77
N MET A 195 19.54 17.15 -22.01
CA MET A 195 18.83 17.71 -23.16
C MET A 195 18.36 19.17 -22.95
N GLY A 196 18.69 19.80 -21.82
CA GLY A 196 18.35 21.19 -21.53
C GLY A 196 16.90 21.44 -21.12
N LYS A 197 16.15 20.41 -20.70
CA LYS A 197 14.78 20.54 -20.19
C LYS A 197 14.77 20.68 -18.67
N ASP A 198 13.88 21.51 -18.13
CA ASP A 198 13.71 21.65 -16.68
C ASP A 198 12.66 20.65 -16.19
N VAL A 199 13.09 19.62 -15.44
CA VAL A 199 12.21 18.52 -15.04
C VAL A 199 12.26 18.26 -13.55
N GLY A 200 11.08 18.06 -12.96
CA GLY A 200 10.92 17.78 -11.55
C GLY A 200 10.84 16.28 -11.24
N TYR A 201 11.14 15.93 -10.00
CA TYR A 201 10.84 14.64 -9.40
C TYR A 201 9.87 14.83 -8.22
N SER A 202 8.91 13.93 -8.01
CA SER A 202 8.10 13.92 -6.78
C SER A 202 7.70 12.50 -6.40
N LYS A 203 7.27 12.31 -5.15
CA LYS A 203 6.82 11.02 -4.63
C LYS A 203 5.37 11.08 -4.16
N PHE A 204 4.56 10.14 -4.60
CA PHE A 204 3.18 9.97 -4.16
C PHE A 204 3.06 8.73 -3.29
N GLU A 205 2.89 8.94 -1.98
CA GLU A 205 2.54 7.89 -1.02
C GLU A 205 1.37 8.34 -0.16
N THR A 206 0.44 7.43 0.12
CA THR A 206 -0.71 7.73 0.99
C THR A 206 -0.31 7.77 2.45
N PHE A 207 0.60 6.87 2.87
CA PHE A 207 1.01 6.67 4.25
C PHE A 207 2.54 6.62 4.37
N PRO A 208 3.11 7.11 5.49
CA PRO A 208 2.43 7.82 6.57
C PRO A 208 1.84 9.17 6.11
N VAL A 209 0.87 9.69 6.86
CA VAL A 209 0.25 10.99 6.58
C VAL A 209 1.07 12.07 7.25
N TRP A 210 1.81 12.82 6.43
CA TRP A 210 2.87 13.73 6.91
C TRP A 210 2.39 14.82 7.87
N ASN A 211 1.18 15.34 7.65
CA ASN A 211 0.58 16.40 8.47
C ASN A 211 -0.34 15.87 9.59
N VAL A 212 -0.25 14.58 9.91
CA VAL A 212 -0.93 13.94 11.04
C VAL A 212 0.13 13.52 12.06
N PRO A 213 -0.10 13.70 13.38
CA PRO A 213 0.92 13.41 14.39
C PRO A 213 1.47 11.98 14.34
N LEU A 214 2.73 11.81 14.75
CA LEU A 214 3.42 10.51 14.74
C LEU A 214 2.65 9.43 15.51
N LYS A 215 2.15 9.76 16.71
CA LYS A 215 1.40 8.85 17.59
C LYS A 215 -0.09 8.75 17.26
N HIS A 216 -0.54 9.38 16.18
CA HIS A 216 -1.92 9.28 15.77
C HIS A 216 -2.25 7.84 15.29
N PRO A 217 -3.36 7.21 15.73
CA PRO A 217 -3.70 5.85 15.34
C PRO A 217 -3.67 5.59 13.83
N LEU A 218 -3.98 6.59 12.99
CA LEU A 218 -3.88 6.49 11.53
C LEU A 218 -2.47 6.14 11.05
N ASN A 219 -1.45 6.84 11.55
CA ASN A 219 -0.06 6.58 11.19
C ASN A 219 0.41 5.25 11.81
N ILE A 220 0.02 4.97 13.06
CA ILE A 220 0.36 3.70 13.72
C ILE A 220 -0.30 2.49 13.03
N ALA A 221 -1.49 2.65 12.46
CA ALA A 221 -2.14 1.60 11.68
C ALA A 221 -1.38 1.26 10.40
N TYR A 222 -0.71 2.24 9.78
CA TYR A 222 0.21 1.98 8.68
C TYR A 222 1.40 1.13 9.14
N GLU A 223 2.03 1.49 10.27
CA GLU A 223 3.14 0.70 10.83
C GLU A 223 2.72 -0.73 11.17
N ALA A 224 1.52 -0.91 11.72
CA ALA A 224 0.95 -2.23 11.97
C ALA A 224 0.67 -3.01 10.67
N ALA A 225 0.41 -2.33 9.56
CA ALA A 225 0.16 -2.94 8.25
C ALA A 225 1.45 -3.30 7.49
N THR A 226 2.59 -2.73 7.87
CA THR A 226 3.92 -2.91 7.25
C THR A 226 4.94 -3.50 8.21
N VAL A 227 4.49 -4.22 9.24
CA VAL A 227 5.34 -4.78 10.30
C VAL A 227 6.44 -5.70 9.75
N ASP A 228 6.20 -6.34 8.60
CA ASP A 228 7.12 -7.21 7.86
C ASP A 228 8.15 -6.42 7.04
N LEU A 229 7.83 -5.20 6.60
CA LEU A 229 8.71 -4.35 5.79
C LEU A 229 9.69 -3.52 6.64
N ASN A 230 9.56 -3.60 7.95
CA ASN A 230 10.31 -2.80 8.92
C ASN A 230 10.25 -1.29 8.69
N ASP A 231 9.20 -0.80 8.05
CA ASP A 231 8.97 0.63 7.93
C ASP A 231 8.57 1.16 9.32
N VAL A 232 9.29 2.17 9.81
CA VAL A 232 9.07 2.81 11.12
C VAL A 232 8.75 4.26 10.86
N ASN A 233 7.61 4.74 11.37
CA ASN A 233 7.27 6.15 11.28
C ASN A 233 8.19 6.98 12.18
N MET A 234 8.60 8.14 11.70
CA MET A 234 9.52 9.04 12.39
C MET A 234 9.12 10.49 12.12
N ILE A 235 9.51 11.40 13.02
CA ILE A 235 9.49 12.83 12.70
C ILE A 235 10.55 13.07 11.64
N ASP A 236 10.22 13.83 10.60
CA ASP A 236 11.17 14.26 9.58
C ASP A 236 12.12 15.33 10.17
N PRO A 237 13.38 14.98 10.49
CA PRO A 237 14.28 15.92 11.11
C PRO A 237 14.67 17.06 10.16
N PHE A 238 14.69 16.80 8.84
CA PHE A 238 15.07 17.78 7.84
C PHE A 238 13.98 18.84 7.67
N HIS A 239 12.70 18.43 7.70
CA HIS A 239 11.58 19.37 7.64
C HIS A 239 11.52 20.25 8.90
N LEU A 240 11.74 19.64 10.06
CA LEU A 240 11.79 20.36 11.34
C LEU A 240 12.94 21.38 11.37
N GLU A 241 14.13 21.01 10.90
CA GLU A 241 15.28 21.92 10.84
C GLU A 241 15.06 23.07 9.84
N ALA A 242 14.51 22.79 8.67
CA ALA A 242 14.32 23.78 7.61
C ALA A 242 13.18 24.77 7.89
N TYR A 243 12.09 24.32 8.51
CA TYR A 243 10.84 25.09 8.62
C TYR A 243 10.35 25.29 10.06
N GLY A 244 10.89 24.56 11.05
CA GLY A 244 10.36 24.56 12.41
C GLY A 244 9.01 23.83 12.55
N GLU A 245 8.60 23.09 11.52
CA GLU A 245 7.32 22.39 11.46
C GLU A 245 7.50 20.87 11.65
N ILE A 246 6.62 20.26 12.45
CA ILE A 246 6.64 18.82 12.67
C ILE A 246 5.90 18.13 11.51
N ALA A 247 6.63 17.33 10.74
CA ALA A 247 6.08 16.42 9.73
C ALA A 247 6.45 14.97 10.04
N VAL A 248 5.61 14.03 9.61
CA VAL A 248 5.85 12.59 9.77
C VAL A 248 6.31 11.99 8.44
N ASN A 249 7.39 11.25 8.50
CA ASN A 249 7.90 10.45 7.41
C ASN A 249 8.27 9.05 7.96
N TYR A 250 9.06 8.25 7.25
CA TYR A 250 9.50 6.95 7.73
C TYR A 250 10.99 6.74 7.45
N ASN A 251 11.60 5.84 8.23
CA ASN A 251 13.05 5.63 8.30
C ASN A 251 13.73 5.53 6.93
N ARG A 252 13.21 4.73 6.00
CA ARG A 252 13.85 4.50 4.70
C ARG A 252 13.99 5.77 3.86
N ASP A 253 12.96 6.61 3.84
CA ASP A 253 12.97 7.86 3.07
C ASP A 253 13.85 8.92 3.75
N ILE A 254 13.81 9.00 5.09
CA ILE A 254 14.68 9.88 5.88
C ILE A 254 16.16 9.50 5.66
N GLU A 255 16.50 8.22 5.75
CA GLU A 255 17.86 7.73 5.54
C GLU A 255 18.36 7.96 4.11
N ALA A 256 17.48 7.82 3.12
CA ALA A 256 17.83 8.02 1.71
C ALA A 256 17.92 9.51 1.30
N PHE A 257 17.25 10.41 2.02
CA PHE A 257 17.09 11.81 1.62
C PHE A 257 18.40 12.56 1.36
N PRO A 258 19.45 12.50 2.22
CA PRO A 258 20.69 13.23 1.98
C PRO A 258 21.37 12.84 0.66
N LEU A 259 21.33 11.55 0.32
CA LEU A 259 21.87 11.05 -0.94
C LEU A 259 21.02 11.52 -2.13
N LEU A 260 19.69 11.41 -2.01
CA LEU A 260 18.77 11.86 -3.06
C LEU A 260 18.92 13.34 -3.37
N LYS A 261 19.04 14.17 -2.32
CA LYS A 261 19.31 15.60 -2.45
C LYS A 261 20.59 15.85 -3.25
N ARG A 262 21.69 15.17 -2.91
CA ARG A 262 22.97 15.30 -3.64
C ARG A 262 22.88 14.86 -5.10
N ILE A 263 22.16 13.77 -5.39
CA ILE A 263 21.96 13.31 -6.76
C ILE A 263 21.16 14.34 -7.57
N ILE A 264 20.07 14.87 -7.02
CA ILE A 264 19.25 15.90 -7.68
C ILE A 264 20.08 17.16 -7.91
N GLU A 265 20.86 17.62 -6.94
CA GLU A 265 21.72 18.80 -7.09
C GLU A 265 22.79 18.59 -8.16
N LYS A 266 23.39 17.40 -8.23
CA LYS A 266 24.38 17.05 -9.26
C LYS A 266 23.77 17.00 -10.66
N ILE A 267 22.54 16.46 -10.80
CA ILE A 267 21.83 16.41 -12.08
C ILE A 267 21.45 17.82 -12.54
N THR A 268 20.87 18.62 -11.64
CA THR A 268 20.29 19.94 -11.97
C THR A 268 21.33 21.05 -12.06
N GLY A 269 22.50 20.87 -11.45
CA GLY A 269 23.53 21.90 -11.28
C GLY A 269 23.10 23.06 -10.36
N LYS A 270 22.00 22.90 -9.62
CA LYS A 270 21.40 23.91 -8.74
C LYS A 270 21.18 23.33 -7.35
N LYS A 271 20.98 24.19 -6.35
CA LYS A 271 20.55 23.77 -5.02
C LYS A 271 19.16 23.11 -5.13
N SER A 272 18.96 22.00 -4.41
CA SER A 272 17.70 21.27 -4.42
C SER A 272 16.57 22.16 -3.89
N ILE A 273 15.43 22.13 -4.57
CA ILE A 273 14.18 22.74 -4.07
C ILE A 273 13.63 22.00 -2.84
N TYR A 274 14.00 20.73 -2.68
CA TYR A 274 13.62 19.90 -1.53
C TYR A 274 14.60 20.09 -0.39
N GLN A 275 14.09 20.54 0.76
CA GLN A 275 14.84 20.60 2.00
C GLN A 275 14.59 19.37 2.89
N SER A 276 13.54 18.60 2.60
CA SER A 276 13.15 17.39 3.33
C SER A 276 12.48 16.35 2.41
N PRO A 277 12.39 15.07 2.83
CA PRO A 277 11.57 14.07 2.13
C PRO A 277 10.07 14.43 2.18
N THR A 278 9.61 15.17 3.18
CA THR A 278 8.25 15.75 3.20
C THR A 278 8.00 16.66 2.00
N ASP A 279 8.96 17.53 1.63
CA ASP A 279 8.82 18.42 0.46
C ASP A 279 8.78 17.64 -0.87
N MET A 280 9.50 16.51 -0.94
CA MET A 280 9.50 15.62 -2.10
C MET A 280 8.14 14.94 -2.31
N GLY A 281 7.36 14.82 -1.22
CA GLY A 281 6.02 14.27 -1.22
C GLY A 281 5.00 15.17 -1.91
N VAL A 282 3.97 14.56 -2.51
CA VAL A 282 2.79 15.26 -3.02
C VAL A 282 1.50 14.91 -2.30
N ASN A 283 1.57 14.19 -1.17
CA ASN A 283 0.40 13.67 -0.49
C ASN A 283 -0.47 14.78 0.15
N ARG A 284 -1.77 14.75 -0.14
CA ARG A 284 -2.80 15.63 0.44
C ARG A 284 -3.87 14.88 1.22
N VAL A 285 -3.67 13.59 1.53
CA VAL A 285 -4.72 12.76 2.16
C VAL A 285 -5.19 13.32 3.50
N GLY A 286 -4.31 13.87 4.34
CA GLY A 286 -4.69 14.43 5.65
C GLY A 286 -5.73 15.57 5.56
N PHE A 287 -5.79 16.30 4.44
CA PHE A 287 -6.74 17.41 4.24
C PHE A 287 -8.18 16.94 3.97
N GLY A 288 -8.36 15.66 3.63
CA GLY A 288 -9.68 15.02 3.48
C GLY A 288 -10.30 14.55 4.79
N ILE A 289 -9.57 14.59 5.92
CA ILE A 289 -10.12 14.18 7.22
C ILE A 289 -11.13 15.24 7.69
N THR A 290 -12.38 14.82 7.91
CA THR A 290 -13.48 15.69 8.39
C THR A 290 -13.93 15.37 9.81
N ASP A 291 -13.70 14.15 10.28
CA ASP A 291 -13.95 13.72 11.66
C ASP A 291 -12.79 12.83 12.13
N ASP A 292 -11.87 13.45 12.88
CA ASP A 292 -10.65 12.82 13.40
C ASP A 292 -10.95 11.66 14.36
N GLU A 293 -12.02 11.77 15.16
CA GLU A 293 -12.39 10.73 16.13
C GLU A 293 -12.93 9.47 15.44
N VAL A 294 -13.62 9.63 14.30
CA VAL A 294 -14.03 8.49 13.46
C VAL A 294 -12.81 7.80 12.85
N VAL A 295 -11.83 8.57 12.35
CA VAL A 295 -10.59 8.04 11.77
C VAL A 295 -9.73 7.33 12.82
N LYS A 296 -9.59 7.88 14.02
CA LYS A 296 -8.90 7.24 15.16
C LYS A 296 -9.49 5.88 15.47
N LYS A 297 -10.80 5.82 15.73
CA LYS A 297 -11.49 4.56 16.06
C LYS A 297 -11.39 3.52 14.96
N ALA A 298 -11.48 3.94 13.70
CA ALA A 298 -11.35 3.03 12.56
C ALA A 298 -9.93 2.45 12.45
N SER A 299 -8.92 3.30 12.70
CA SER A 299 -7.50 2.92 12.69
C SER A 299 -7.12 2.02 13.86
N GLU A 300 -7.59 2.29 15.07
CA GLU A 300 -7.44 1.41 16.25
C GLU A 300 -7.98 0.01 15.97
N GLN A 301 -9.18 -0.08 15.37
CA GLN A 301 -9.75 -1.37 14.98
C GLN A 301 -8.91 -2.06 13.88
N GLU A 302 -8.26 -1.33 12.98
CA GLU A 302 -7.33 -1.92 12.01
C GLU A 302 -6.08 -2.46 12.69
N ILE A 303 -5.51 -1.75 13.68
CA ILE A 303 -4.35 -2.22 14.44
C ILE A 303 -4.66 -3.56 15.13
N ILE A 304 -5.82 -3.68 15.78
CA ILE A 304 -6.24 -4.95 16.41
C ILE A 304 -6.42 -6.06 15.35
N ARG A 305 -6.97 -5.74 14.16
CA ARG A 305 -7.05 -6.72 13.06
C ARG A 305 -5.67 -7.18 12.61
N ARG A 306 -4.69 -6.27 12.52
CA ARG A 306 -3.31 -6.60 12.14
C ARG A 306 -2.63 -7.48 13.18
N TYR A 307 -2.81 -7.20 14.47
CA TYR A 307 -2.37 -8.07 15.55
C TYR A 307 -2.85 -9.52 15.36
N PHE A 308 -4.17 -9.73 15.21
CA PHE A 308 -4.72 -11.07 15.04
C PHE A 308 -4.28 -11.74 13.73
N LYS A 309 -4.19 -10.98 12.63
CA LYS A 309 -3.72 -11.50 11.34
C LYS A 309 -2.28 -12.00 11.47
N THR A 310 -1.39 -11.17 11.99
CA THR A 310 0.02 -11.52 12.17
C THR A 310 0.17 -12.71 13.13
N GLY A 311 -0.62 -12.78 14.19
CA GLY A 311 -0.66 -13.95 15.09
C GLY A 311 -1.10 -15.24 14.38
N CYS A 312 -2.07 -15.16 13.47
CA CYS A 312 -2.47 -16.29 12.63
C CYS A 312 -1.36 -16.69 11.65
N ASP A 313 -0.69 -15.73 11.05
CA ASP A 313 0.42 -15.96 10.12
C ASP A 313 1.61 -16.61 10.83
N TYR A 314 1.94 -16.15 12.05
CA TYR A 314 2.96 -16.76 12.89
C TYR A 314 2.62 -18.22 13.22
N LYS A 315 1.38 -18.48 13.66
CA LYS A 315 0.91 -19.84 13.97
C LYS A 315 0.95 -20.78 12.76
N LYS A 316 0.80 -20.26 11.54
CA LYS A 316 0.89 -21.01 10.28
C LYS A 316 2.34 -21.18 9.77
N GLY A 317 3.31 -20.51 10.39
CA GLY A 317 4.71 -20.51 9.92
C GLY A 317 4.96 -19.57 8.74
N ASN A 318 4.06 -18.61 8.47
CA ASN A 318 4.20 -17.64 7.38
C ASN A 318 5.04 -16.42 7.77
N THR A 319 5.25 -16.19 9.07
CA THR A 319 6.11 -15.12 9.61
C THR A 319 6.77 -15.59 10.91
N ASP A 320 7.76 -14.84 11.38
CA ASP A 320 8.52 -15.15 12.59
C ASP A 320 7.90 -14.56 13.88
N LEU A 321 8.44 -14.99 15.03
CA LEU A 321 7.98 -14.54 16.34
C LEU A 321 8.28 -13.05 16.57
N GLU A 322 9.35 -12.52 15.98
CA GLU A 322 9.76 -11.13 16.13
C GLU A 322 8.74 -10.18 15.50
N THR A 323 8.30 -10.49 14.28
CA THR A 323 7.25 -9.77 13.56
C THR A 323 5.94 -9.77 14.35
N PHE A 324 5.56 -10.91 14.94
CA PHE A 324 4.36 -10.98 15.79
C PHE A 324 4.50 -10.14 17.06
N LYS A 325 5.63 -10.23 17.77
CA LYS A 325 5.92 -9.40 18.96
C LYS A 325 5.91 -7.91 18.63
N ARG A 326 6.37 -7.52 17.44
CA ARG A 326 6.31 -6.13 17.00
C ARG A 326 4.87 -5.67 16.79
N ALA A 327 4.02 -6.49 16.18
CA ALA A 327 2.59 -6.17 16.05
C ALA A 327 1.90 -6.05 17.43
N GLU A 328 2.25 -6.92 18.38
CA GLU A 328 1.80 -6.86 19.78
C GLU A 328 2.25 -5.56 20.46
N PHE A 329 3.53 -5.21 20.33
CA PHE A 329 4.07 -3.96 20.89
C PHE A 329 3.37 -2.73 20.32
N ILE A 330 3.16 -2.67 19.00
CA ILE A 330 2.44 -1.56 18.35
C ILE A 330 1.03 -1.40 18.95
N MET A 331 0.28 -2.49 19.10
CA MET A 331 -1.06 -2.47 19.68
C MET A 331 -1.04 -1.97 21.13
N HIS A 332 -0.16 -2.54 21.96
CA HIS A 332 -0.03 -2.17 23.37
C HIS A 332 0.48 -0.74 23.57
N SER A 333 1.27 -0.19 22.65
CA SER A 333 1.78 1.19 22.73
C SER A 333 0.69 2.26 22.71
N LEU A 334 -0.49 1.92 22.17
CA LEU A 334 -1.70 2.75 22.17
C LEU A 334 -2.67 2.41 23.32
N GLY A 335 -2.29 1.51 24.21
CA GLY A 335 -3.17 1.03 25.29
C GLY A 335 -4.32 0.13 24.80
N LEU A 336 -4.27 -0.33 23.55
CA LEU A 336 -5.30 -1.19 22.98
C LEU A 336 -5.15 -2.63 23.48
N LYS A 337 -6.29 -3.31 23.63
CA LYS A 337 -6.42 -4.71 23.99
C LYS A 337 -7.19 -5.46 22.92
N GLU A 338 -7.04 -6.77 22.92
CA GLU A 338 -7.79 -7.65 22.04
C GLU A 338 -9.32 -7.48 22.21
N GLU A 339 -9.77 -7.28 23.45
CA GLU A 339 -11.18 -7.11 23.82
C GLU A 339 -11.79 -5.80 23.30
N ASP A 340 -10.98 -4.80 22.95
CA ASP A 340 -11.47 -3.55 22.33
C ASP A 340 -12.08 -3.81 20.95
N ARG A 341 -11.78 -4.96 20.35
CA ARG A 341 -12.56 -5.53 19.25
C ARG A 341 -13.72 -6.35 19.83
N LYS A 342 -14.88 -5.71 20.00
CA LYS A 342 -16.10 -6.27 20.62
C LYS A 342 -16.35 -7.76 20.35
N VAL A 343 -16.30 -8.19 19.09
CA VAL A 343 -16.59 -9.57 18.68
C VAL A 343 -15.67 -10.62 19.34
N VAL A 344 -14.46 -10.24 19.76
CA VAL A 344 -13.52 -11.13 20.45
C VAL A 344 -14.12 -11.62 21.76
N THR A 345 -14.63 -10.70 22.58
CA THR A 345 -15.23 -11.01 23.88
C THR A 345 -16.41 -11.96 23.75
N PHE A 346 -17.30 -11.71 22.79
CA PHE A 346 -18.48 -12.57 22.57
C PHE A 346 -18.11 -13.94 22.01
N ALA A 347 -17.13 -14.03 21.11
CA ALA A 347 -16.65 -15.32 20.61
C ALA A 347 -16.00 -16.15 21.72
N ARG A 348 -15.18 -15.54 22.59
CA ARG A 348 -14.56 -16.18 23.75
C ARG A 348 -15.60 -16.66 24.76
N LYS A 349 -16.54 -15.80 25.17
CA LYS A 349 -17.62 -16.18 26.07
C LYS A 349 -18.47 -17.32 25.51
N ARG A 350 -18.75 -17.32 24.20
CA ARG A 350 -19.48 -18.44 23.57
C ARG A 350 -18.67 -19.73 23.62
N LEU A 351 -17.36 -19.67 23.45
CA LEU A 351 -16.48 -20.83 23.57
C LEU A 351 -16.39 -21.35 25.02
N GLU A 352 -16.38 -20.47 26.02
CA GLU A 352 -16.44 -20.83 27.45
C GLU A 352 -17.73 -21.57 27.78
N LEU A 353 -18.89 -21.02 27.39
CA LEU A 353 -20.19 -21.69 27.58
C LEU A 353 -20.23 -23.07 26.92
N LEU A 354 -19.60 -23.23 25.74
CA LEU A 354 -19.52 -24.53 25.06
C LEU A 354 -18.64 -25.54 25.80
N ASN A 355 -17.61 -25.08 26.52
CA ASN A 355 -16.81 -25.93 27.38
C ASN A 355 -17.59 -26.37 28.62
N GLU A 356 -18.45 -25.51 29.18
CA GLU A 356 -19.32 -25.83 30.32
C GLU A 356 -20.43 -26.81 29.93
N GLU A 357 -21.01 -26.66 28.73
CA GLU A 357 -22.02 -27.58 28.15
C GLU A 357 -21.47 -28.99 27.87
N LYS A 358 -20.15 -29.24 27.99
CA LYS A 358 -19.56 -30.59 27.81
C LYS A 358 -19.92 -31.49 29.00
N ASN A 359 -20.93 -32.33 28.80
CA ASN A 359 -21.33 -33.36 29.76
C ASN A 359 -20.29 -34.49 29.95
N ASP A 360 -19.34 -34.66 29.01
CA ASP A 360 -18.39 -35.78 29.04
C ASP A 360 -16.93 -35.28 28.96
N LYS A 361 -16.25 -35.29 30.11
CA LYS A 361 -14.84 -34.82 30.27
C LYS A 361 -13.83 -35.70 29.52
N ASN A 362 -14.26 -36.85 28.99
CA ASN A 362 -13.41 -37.82 28.29
C ASN A 362 -13.31 -37.61 26.78
N ASP A 363 -14.15 -36.76 26.17
CA ASP A 363 -14.05 -36.43 24.75
C ASP A 363 -13.02 -35.30 24.51
N LYS A 364 -11.75 -35.63 24.79
CA LYS A 364 -10.59 -34.77 24.51
C LYS A 364 -10.38 -34.51 23.01
N GLN A 365 -11.09 -35.22 22.13
CA GLN A 365 -10.95 -35.13 20.67
C GLN A 365 -11.91 -34.12 20.02
N LYS A 366 -12.97 -33.68 20.70
CA LYS A 366 -13.90 -32.69 20.13
C LYS A 366 -13.35 -31.26 20.23
N THR A 367 -12.68 -30.83 19.16
CA THR A 367 -12.27 -29.43 18.94
C THR A 367 -13.52 -28.54 18.94
N LEU A 368 -13.64 -27.68 19.94
CA LEU A 368 -14.68 -26.66 20.00
C LEU A 368 -14.27 -25.44 19.17
N SER A 369 -15.24 -24.78 18.56
CA SER A 369 -15.05 -23.50 17.93
C SER A 369 -16.30 -22.64 18.06
N ALA A 370 -16.07 -21.34 18.19
CA ALA A 370 -17.09 -20.32 18.21
C ALA A 370 -16.62 -19.12 17.39
N ILE A 371 -17.57 -18.38 16.84
CA ILE A 371 -17.32 -17.14 16.09
C ILE A 371 -18.40 -16.12 16.47
N ALA A 372 -18.09 -14.84 16.32
CA ALA A 372 -19.04 -13.76 16.51
C ALA A 372 -18.94 -12.72 15.39
N PHE A 373 -20.08 -12.20 14.96
CA PHE A 373 -20.21 -11.10 14.01
C PHE A 373 -20.90 -9.92 14.70
N GLU A 374 -20.47 -8.70 14.37
CA GLU A 374 -21.17 -7.46 14.71
C GLU A 374 -21.93 -6.99 13.48
N MET A 375 -23.25 -6.89 13.60
CA MET A 375 -24.15 -6.45 12.54
C MET A 375 -24.12 -4.91 12.40
N PRO A 376 -24.59 -4.33 11.27
CA PRO A 376 -24.56 -2.88 11.07
C PRO A 376 -25.28 -2.05 12.13
N ASP A 377 -26.28 -2.64 12.80
CA ASP A 377 -27.03 -2.07 13.92
C ASP A 377 -26.35 -2.27 15.30
N GLY A 378 -25.18 -2.92 15.33
CA GLY A 378 -24.42 -3.22 16.54
C GLY A 378 -24.81 -4.52 17.24
N LYS A 379 -25.82 -5.27 16.74
CA LYS A 379 -26.17 -6.57 17.33
C LYS A 379 -25.04 -7.57 17.14
N ILE A 380 -24.75 -8.35 18.17
CA ILE A 380 -23.78 -9.44 18.09
C ILE A 380 -24.49 -10.76 17.82
N ILE A 381 -24.05 -11.46 16.78
CA ILE A 381 -24.54 -12.78 16.41
C ILE A 381 -23.38 -13.77 16.56
N THR A 382 -23.64 -14.89 17.21
CA THR A 382 -22.61 -15.93 17.41
C THR A 382 -22.97 -17.21 16.67
N GLY A 383 -21.95 -17.99 16.33
CA GLY A 383 -22.07 -19.35 15.82
C GLY A 383 -21.21 -20.29 16.63
N LYS A 384 -21.63 -21.55 16.69
CA LYS A 384 -20.91 -22.63 17.37
C LYS A 384 -20.77 -23.83 16.46
N LYS A 385 -19.68 -24.57 16.60
CA LYS A 385 -19.57 -25.90 15.99
C LYS A 385 -20.58 -26.86 16.64
N SER A 386 -21.36 -27.52 15.81
CA SER A 386 -22.29 -28.59 16.17
C SER A 386 -21.85 -29.90 15.51
N SER A 387 -22.70 -30.93 15.58
CA SER A 387 -22.52 -32.15 14.79
C SER A 387 -22.76 -31.93 13.29
N LEU A 388 -23.61 -30.95 12.93
CA LEU A 388 -24.04 -30.68 11.56
C LEU A 388 -23.21 -29.59 10.88
N MET A 389 -22.78 -28.57 11.62
CA MET A 389 -22.11 -27.39 11.05
C MET A 389 -20.88 -26.98 11.84
N ASP A 390 -19.94 -26.36 11.14
CA ASP A 390 -18.87 -25.61 11.77
C ASP A 390 -19.36 -24.24 12.28
N ALA A 391 -18.55 -23.59 13.11
CA ALA A 391 -18.93 -22.31 13.70
C ALA A 391 -19.15 -21.18 12.67
N PRO A 392 -18.32 -21.02 11.61
CA PRO A 392 -18.56 -20.04 10.56
C PRO A 392 -19.91 -20.24 9.85
N SER A 393 -20.23 -21.46 9.41
CA SER A 393 -21.49 -21.73 8.71
C SER A 393 -22.69 -21.45 9.61
N ALA A 394 -22.63 -21.87 10.88
CA ALA A 394 -23.68 -21.60 11.85
C ALA A 394 -23.88 -20.09 12.09
N ALA A 395 -22.82 -19.31 12.23
CA ALA A 395 -22.94 -17.87 12.41
C ALA A 395 -23.51 -17.16 11.19
N ILE A 396 -23.14 -17.58 9.97
CA ILE A 396 -23.71 -17.03 8.73
C ILE A 396 -25.22 -17.31 8.69
N LEU A 397 -25.64 -18.53 9.01
CA LEU A 397 -27.05 -18.90 9.03
C LEU A 397 -27.83 -18.09 10.07
N ASN A 398 -27.29 -17.96 11.28
CA ASN A 398 -27.87 -17.15 12.35
C ASN A 398 -27.99 -15.67 11.94
N SER A 399 -26.98 -15.15 11.23
CA SER A 399 -27.03 -13.79 10.67
C SER A 399 -28.09 -13.63 9.59
N LEU A 400 -28.25 -14.60 8.70
CA LEU A 400 -29.31 -14.58 7.67
C LEU A 400 -30.70 -14.61 8.29
N LYS A 401 -30.90 -15.45 9.33
CA LYS A 401 -32.15 -15.49 10.08
C LYS A 401 -32.47 -14.15 10.71
N TYR A 402 -31.48 -13.54 11.37
CA TYR A 402 -31.63 -12.21 11.96
C TYR A 402 -31.99 -11.15 10.92
N LEU A 403 -31.26 -11.09 9.80
CA LEU A 403 -31.51 -10.10 8.74
C LEU A 403 -32.86 -10.30 8.04
N SER A 404 -33.36 -11.54 8.00
CA SER A 404 -34.65 -11.89 7.39
C SER A 404 -35.81 -11.80 8.39
N ASN A 405 -35.54 -11.41 9.65
CA ASN A 405 -36.49 -11.41 10.75
C ASN A 405 -37.19 -12.78 10.95
N PHE A 406 -36.44 -13.87 10.74
CA PHE A 406 -36.89 -15.22 11.04
C PHE A 406 -36.60 -15.58 12.50
N ASP A 407 -37.48 -16.42 13.05
CA ASP A 407 -37.32 -16.94 14.40
C ASP A 407 -36.07 -17.83 14.53
N ASP A 408 -35.41 -17.79 15.68
CA ASP A 408 -34.19 -18.57 15.95
C ASP A 408 -34.47 -20.08 16.02
N GLU A 409 -35.72 -20.50 16.22
CA GLU A 409 -36.10 -21.91 16.17
C GLU A 409 -36.33 -22.44 14.74
N LEU A 410 -36.52 -21.55 13.76
CA LEU A 410 -36.79 -21.97 12.38
C LEU A 410 -35.57 -22.66 11.74
N LEU A 411 -35.75 -23.91 11.31
CA LEU A 411 -34.73 -24.65 10.55
C LEU A 411 -34.81 -24.25 9.08
N LEU A 412 -33.72 -23.70 8.54
CA LEU A 412 -33.64 -23.24 7.15
C LEU A 412 -33.11 -24.30 6.17
N ILE A 413 -32.51 -25.38 6.68
CA ILE A 413 -31.93 -26.45 5.86
C ILE A 413 -32.80 -27.69 5.98
N SER A 414 -33.33 -28.14 4.84
CA SER A 414 -34.06 -29.40 4.76
C SER A 414 -33.13 -30.57 5.07
N PRO A 415 -33.58 -31.59 5.83
CA PRO A 415 -32.82 -32.83 6.02
C PRO A 415 -32.54 -33.63 4.73
N THR A 416 -33.18 -33.26 3.62
CA THR A 416 -33.04 -33.93 2.31
C THR A 416 -31.97 -33.32 1.41
N ILE A 417 -31.34 -32.21 1.81
CA ILE A 417 -30.17 -31.60 1.17
C ILE A 417 -28.96 -32.00 2.00
#